data_AF-A0A9D1ILW7-F1
#
_entry.id   AF-A0A9D1ILW7-F1
#
_cell.length_a   1.000
_cell.length_b   1.000
_cell.length_c   1.000
_cell.angle_alpha   90.00
_cell.angle_beta   90.00
_cell.angle_gamma   90.00
#
_symmetry.space_group_name_H-M   'P 1'
#
loop_
_entity.id
_entity.type
_entity.pdbx_description
1 polymer ?
#
loop_
_entity_poly.entity_id
_entity_poly.type
_entity_poly.pdbx_seq_one_letter_code
_entity_poly.pdbx_strand_id
1 'polypeptide(L)' 'MADISSMIQEMLIQFRSIDIAESEFKRIINDDESLKSEFKEWCEEMGYRERHAFEQYCHEYLDNHESMFDTLSEYDE' A
#
# COMPACT_ATOMS: atom_id res chain seq x y z
N MET A 1 -2.05 -13.36 11.73
CA MET A 1 -2.70 -12.79 10.54
C MET A 1 -1.86 -11.59 10.20
N ALA A 2 -1.20 -11.59 9.05
CA ALA A 2 -0.47 -10.40 8.63
C ALA A 2 -1.52 -9.39 8.15
N ASP A 3 -1.71 -8.30 8.88
CA ASP A 3 -2.58 -7.22 8.43
C ASP A 3 -1.89 -6.51 7.25
N ILE A 4 -2.23 -6.92 6.03
CA ILE A 4 -1.74 -6.35 4.77
C ILE A 4 -1.84 -4.82 4.79
N SER A 5 -2.94 -4.28 5.31
CA SER A 5 -3.15 -2.85 5.54
C SER A 5 -2.04 -2.22 6.40
N SER A 6 -1.65 -2.86 7.50
CA SER A 6 -0.59 -2.37 8.39
C SER A 6 0.77 -2.41 7.68
N MET A 7 1.07 -3.48 6.93
CA MET A 7 2.29 -3.55 6.13
C MET A 7 2.37 -2.41 5.10
N ILE A 8 1.27 -2.13 4.40
CA ILE A 8 1.21 -1.05 3.42
C ILE A 8 1.44 0.31 4.11
N GLN A 9 0.81 0.55 5.27
CA GLN A 9 1.02 1.78 6.04
C GLN A 9 2.47 1.95 6.49
N GLU A 10 3.09 0.89 7.03
CA GLU A 10 4.49 0.93 7.45
C GLU A 10 5.44 1.24 6.28
N MET A 11 5.22 0.61 5.13
CA MET A 11 5.98 0.90 3.92
C MET A 11 5.77 2.33 3.44
N LEU A 12 4.53 2.83 3.46
CA LEU A 12 4.22 4.20 3.07
C LEU A 12 4.93 5.23 3.96
N ILE A 13 4.95 5.00 5.28
CA ILE A 13 5.66 5.84 6.26
C ILE A 13 7.19 5.75 6.07
N GLN A 14 7.70 4.56 5.79
CA GLN A 14 9.13 4.32 5.64
C GLN A 14 9.68 4.94 4.35
N PHE A 15 9.05 4.67 3.22
CA PHE A 15 9.52 5.09 1.91
C PHE A 15 9.08 6.50 1.54
N ARG A 16 7.97 6.99 2.13
CA ARG A 16 7.46 8.33 1.83
C ARG A 16 7.20 8.54 0.33
N SER A 17 6.91 7.47 -0.38
CA SER A 17 6.59 7.48 -1.81
C SER A 17 5.79 6.22 -2.12
N ILE A 18 4.63 6.41 -2.74
CA ILE A 18 3.73 5.30 -3.09
C ILE A 18 4.40 4.38 -4.12
N ASP A 19 5.07 4.94 -5.13
CA ASP A 19 5.73 4.17 -6.19
C ASP A 19 6.84 3.26 -5.65
N ILE A 20 7.68 3.81 -4.76
CA ILE A 20 8.76 3.06 -4.10
C ILE A 20 8.19 2.00 -3.17
N ALA A 21 7.20 2.37 -2.35
CA ALA A 21 6.56 1.46 -1.41
C ALA A 21 5.84 0.31 -2.13
N GLU A 22 5.16 0.60 -3.23
CA GLU A 22 4.47 -0.40 -4.06
C GLU A 22 5.47 -1.37 -4.68
N SER A 23 6.58 -0.87 -5.20
CA SER A 23 7.62 -1.70 -5.80
C SER A 23 8.23 -2.68 -4.80
N GLU A 24 8.55 -2.21 -3.59
CA GLU A 24 9.08 -3.09 -2.53
C GLU A 24 8.02 -4.03 -1.99
N PHE A 25 6.77 -3.58 -1.82
CA PHE A 25 5.66 -4.45 -1.45
C PHE A 25 5.47 -5.58 -2.45
N LYS A 26 5.44 -5.26 -3.76
CA LYS A 26 5.33 -6.24 -4.85
C LYS A 26 6.49 -7.23 -4.82
N ARG A 27 7.70 -6.78 -4.49
CA ARG A 27 8.86 -7.66 -4.36
C ARG A 27 8.68 -8.65 -3.22
N ILE A 28 8.23 -8.19 -2.05
CA ILE A 28 7.99 -9.02 -0.86
C ILE A 28 6.90 -10.07 -1.12
N ILE A 29 5.75 -9.66 -1.66
CA ILE A 29 4.65 -10.62 -1.95
C ILE A 29 4.97 -11.59 -3.09
N ASN A 30 5.89 -11.25 -4.00
CA ASN A 30 6.31 -12.20 -5.03
C ASN A 30 7.39 -13.17 -4.53
N ASP A 31 8.13 -12.81 -3.49
CA ASP A 31 9.08 -13.70 -2.82
C ASP A 31 8.38 -14.70 -1.90
N ASP A 32 7.22 -14.32 -1.34
CA ASP A 32 6.46 -15.13 -0.39
C ASP A 32 5.03 -15.44 -0.89
N GLU A 33 4.81 -16.69 -1.31
CA GLU A 33 3.52 -17.15 -1.85
C GLU A 33 2.37 -17.08 -0.82
N SER A 34 2.67 -17.19 0.48
CA SER A 34 1.66 -17.07 1.53
C SER A 34 1.15 -15.63 1.61
N LEU A 35 2.08 -14.66 1.63
CA LEU A 35 1.73 -13.24 1.63
C LEU A 35 0.97 -12.84 0.37
N LYS A 36 1.29 -13.47 -0.78
CA LYS A 36 0.53 -13.25 -2.01
C LYS A 36 -0.93 -13.69 -1.89
N SER A 37 -1.19 -14.82 -1.25
CA SER A 37 -2.55 -15.29 -0.97
C SER A 37 -3.27 -14.33 -0.02
N GLU A 38 -2.63 -13.96 1.09
CA GLU A 38 -3.19 -13.01 2.06
C GLU A 38 -3.51 -11.65 1.42
N PHE A 39 -2.63 -11.13 0.54
CA PHE A 39 -2.88 -9.89 -0.20
C PHE A 39 -4.08 -10.00 -1.13
N LYS A 40 -4.24 -11.15 -1.81
CA LYS A 40 -5.36 -11.38 -2.71
C LYS A 40 -6.68 -11.47 -1.95
N GLU A 41 -6.71 -12.22 -0.84
CA GLU A 41 -7.87 -12.29 0.04
C GLU A 41 -8.24 -10.90 0.57
N TRP A 42 -7.25 -10.12 1.02
CA TRP A 42 -7.44 -8.74 1.45
C TRP A 42 -8.00 -7.84 0.34
N CYS A 43 -7.54 -7.99 -0.91
CA CYS A 43 -8.09 -7.25 -2.05
C CYS A 43 -9.57 -7.60 -2.28
N GLU A 44 -9.94 -8.88 -2.19
CA GLU A 44 -11.33 -9.33 -2.33
C GLU A 44 -12.22 -8.83 -1.19
N GLU A 45 -11.72 -8.82 0.05
CA GLU A 45 -12.44 -8.30 1.22
C GLU A 45 -12.66 -6.79 1.16
N MET A 46 -11.65 -6.02 0.71
CA MET A 46 -11.74 -4.57 0.57
C MET A 46 -12.47 -4.13 -0.73
N GLY A 47 -12.62 -5.04 -1.70
CA GLY A 47 -13.19 -4.74 -3.02
C GLY A 47 -12.22 -4.01 -3.97
N TYR A 48 -10.91 -4.08 -3.70
CA TYR A 48 -9.88 -3.51 -4.57
C TYR A 48 -9.47 -4.47 -5.68
N ARG A 49 -8.91 -3.91 -6.76
CA ARG A 49 -8.24 -4.70 -7.80
C ARG A 49 -6.77 -4.87 -7.43
N GLU A 50 -6.27 -6.11 -7.34
CA GLU A 50 -4.88 -6.45 -6.99
C GLU A 50 -3.82 -5.54 -7.64
N ARG A 51 -4.01 -5.15 -8.90
CA ARG A 51 -3.08 -4.29 -9.65
C ARG A 51 -2.93 -2.88 -9.07
N HIS A 52 -4.00 -2.31 -8.53
CA HIS A 52 -4.07 -0.93 -8.03
C HIS A 52 -4.44 -0.87 -6.54
N ALA A 53 -4.56 -2.02 -5.87
CA ALA A 53 -5.03 -2.07 -4.49
C ALA A 53 -4.10 -1.33 -3.53
N PHE A 54 -2.79 -1.42 -3.77
CA PHE A 54 -1.79 -0.70 -2.98
C PHE A 54 -1.93 0.82 -3.13
N GLU A 55 -1.88 1.32 -4.37
CA GLU A 55 -2.03 2.74 -4.68
C GLU A 55 -3.36 3.30 -4.17
N GLN A 56 -4.47 2.63 -4.46
CA GLN A 56 -5.79 3.10 -4.02
C GLN A 56 -5.91 3.15 -2.50
N TYR A 57 -5.43 2.11 -1.80
CA TYR A 57 -5.43 2.11 -0.35
C TYR A 57 -4.54 3.21 0.23
N CYS A 58 -3.37 3.46 -0.35
CA CYS A 58 -2.51 4.57 0.05
C CYS A 58 -3.22 5.91 -0.17
N HIS A 59 -3.83 6.14 -1.34
CA HIS A 59 -4.56 7.37 -1.60
C HIS A 59 -5.73 7.58 -0.62
N GLU A 60 -6.54 6.55 -0.35
CA GLU A 60 -7.63 6.65 0.62
C GLU A 60 -7.12 6.88 2.04
N TYR A 61 -6.01 6.23 2.42
CA TYR A 61 -5.37 6.44 3.72
C TYR A 61 -4.81 7.85 3.85
N LEU A 62 -4.13 8.36 2.82
CA LEU A 62 -3.56 9.70 2.78
C LEU A 62 -4.63 10.79 2.80
N ASP A 63 -5.73 10.60 2.05
CA ASP A 63 -6.89 11.50 2.06
C ASP A 63 -7.52 11.57 3.46
N ASN A 64 -7.65 10.43 4.16
CA ASN A 64 -8.12 10.41 5.54
C ASN A 64 -7.13 11.02 6.54
N HIS A 65 -5.83 10.94 6.24
CA HIS A 65 -4.72 11.39 7.10
C HIS A 65 -3.97 12.61 6.53
N GLU A 66 -4.68 13.49 5.80
CA GLU A 66 -4.13 14.62 5.03
C GLU A 66 -3.11 15.45 5.83
N SER A 67 -3.39 15.70 7.12
CA SER A 67 -2.52 16.51 7.98
C SER A 67 -1.16 15.88 8.34
N MET A 68 -0.97 14.56 8.19
CA MET A 68 0.30 13.87 8.50
C MET A 68 1.21 13.74 7.27
N PHE A 69 0.63 13.74 6.07
CA PHE A 69 1.33 13.41 4.83
C PHE A 69 1.37 14.57 3.82
N ASP A 70 0.89 15.76 4.18
CA ASP A 70 0.97 17.02 3.42
C ASP A 70 2.37 17.32 2.81
N THR A 71 3.44 16.75 3.38
CA THR A 71 4.82 16.87 2.88
C THR A 71 5.21 15.90 1.75
N LEU A 72 4.29 15.03 1.31
CA LEU A 72 4.58 13.93 0.38
C LEU A 72 3.93 14.11 -0.99
N SER A 73 3.00 15.05 -1.09
CA SER A 73 2.28 15.42 -2.31
C SER A 73 2.95 16.58 -3.06
N GLU A 74 4.26 16.81 -2.90
CA GLU A 74 5.01 17.84 -3.66
C GLU A 74 5.57 17.34 -5.01
N TYR A 75 5.17 16.18 -5.52
CA TYR A 75 5.68 15.68 -6.80
C TYR A 75 4.57 15.05 -7.67
N ASP A 76 3.86 15.92 -8.41
CA ASP A 76 3.62 15.77 -9.86
C ASP A 76 3.07 17.12 -10.39
N GLU A 77 3.95 18.00 -10.87
CA GLU A 77 3.62 19.16 -11.71
C GLU A 77 4.24 18.98 -13.10
#